data_AF-A0A2E5X6D2-F1
#
_entry.id   AF-A0A2E5X6D2-F1
#
_cell.length_a   1.000
_cell.length_b   1.000
_cell.length_c   1.000
_cell.angle_alpha   90.00
_cell.angle_beta   90.00
_cell.angle_gamma   90.00
#
_symmetry.space_group_name_H-M   'P 1'
#
loop_
_entity.id
_entity.type
_entity.pdbx_description
1 polymer ?
#
loop_
_entity_poly.entity_id
_entity_poly.type
_entity_poly.pdbx_seq_one_letter_code
_entity_poly.pdbx_strand_id
1 'polypeptide(L)'
;MALGRSALPLVLAGTEHAVVEVRRICHEILRQRHALEPEALARIIAGLDDEDWGFIAYPSAFHLGEHVLEAGREPLRALLARGELPERLRAAAQKSLGELGELQMAPALWWGLGSDDAYTRYLSNLGMRGLTGRDLMEFDYTSPWEGAFVSGPNVVTMQGLPVEKARARVERWSAVERFTLWLAEERPQVFAELEGALW
;
A
#
# COMPACT_ATOMS: atom_id res chain seq x y z
N MET A 1 -20.92 6.71 -20.62
CA MET A 1 -22.16 6.37 -19.88
C MET A 1 -21.73 5.96 -18.47
N ALA A 2 -22.15 6.68 -17.44
CA ALA A 2 -21.83 6.31 -16.06
C ALA A 2 -22.77 5.17 -15.63
N LEU A 3 -22.23 4.05 -15.16
CA LEU A 3 -23.03 3.01 -14.50
C LEU A 3 -23.48 3.57 -13.15
N GLY A 4 -24.79 3.81 -13.00
CA GLY A 4 -25.39 4.26 -11.75
C GLY A 4 -25.73 3.10 -10.82
N ARG A 5 -26.30 3.39 -9.65
CA ARG A 5 -26.71 2.42 -8.63
C ARG A 5 -27.59 1.27 -9.14
N SER A 6 -28.33 1.48 -10.24
CA SER A 6 -29.12 0.42 -10.88
C SER A 6 -28.29 -0.75 -11.42
N ALA A 7 -27.00 -0.53 -11.68
CA ALA A 7 -26.08 -1.58 -12.12
C ALA A 7 -25.49 -2.41 -10.96
N LEU A 8 -25.60 -1.93 -9.71
CA LEU A 8 -24.96 -2.56 -8.56
C LEU A 8 -25.27 -4.06 -8.43
N PRO A 9 -26.53 -4.54 -8.56
CA PRO A 9 -26.81 -5.97 -8.43
C PRO A 9 -26.04 -6.84 -9.43
N LEU A 10 -25.89 -6.36 -10.67
CA LEU A 10 -25.13 -7.06 -11.71
C LEU A 10 -23.63 -7.02 -11.41
N VAL A 11 -23.12 -5.88 -10.94
CA VAL A 11 -21.71 -5.73 -10.57
C VAL A 11 -21.36 -6.64 -9.39
N LEU A 12 -22.21 -6.69 -8.36
CA LEU A 12 -22.06 -7.60 -7.22
C LEU A 12 -22.04 -9.07 -7.66
N ALA A 13 -22.96 -9.47 -8.55
CA ALA A 13 -22.97 -10.84 -9.08
C ALA A 13 -21.68 -11.17 -9.87
N GLY A 14 -21.15 -10.20 -10.61
CA GLY A 14 -19.93 -10.36 -11.39
C GLY A 14 -18.66 -10.54 -10.56
N THR A 15 -18.65 -10.17 -9.27
CA THR A 15 -17.47 -10.39 -8.40
C THR A 15 -17.22 -11.86 -8.09
N GLU A 16 -18.20 -12.74 -8.30
CA GLU A 16 -18.08 -14.20 -8.08
C GLU A 16 -18.02 -14.97 -9.41
N HIS A 17 -17.82 -14.26 -10.52
CA HIS A 17 -17.87 -14.89 -11.83
C HIS A 17 -16.68 -15.84 -12.08
N ALA A 18 -16.91 -16.94 -12.80
CA ALA A 18 -15.87 -17.92 -13.10
C ALA A 18 -14.72 -17.36 -13.96
N VAL A 19 -15.01 -16.33 -14.77
CA VAL A 19 -14.03 -15.65 -15.63
C VAL A 19 -13.37 -14.51 -14.85
N VAL A 20 -12.04 -14.58 -14.68
CA VAL A 20 -11.25 -13.63 -13.90
C VAL A 20 -11.36 -12.19 -14.41
N GLU A 21 -11.44 -11.97 -15.72
CA GLU A 21 -11.60 -10.65 -16.32
C GLU A 21 -12.92 -9.98 -15.92
N VAL A 22 -13.99 -10.77 -15.76
CA VAL A 22 -15.28 -10.26 -15.27
C VAL A 22 -15.15 -9.85 -13.81
N ARG A 23 -14.53 -10.69 -12.97
CA ARG A 23 -14.29 -10.35 -11.56
C ARG A 23 -13.46 -9.07 -11.42
N ARG A 24 -12.36 -8.95 -12.16
CA ARG A 24 -11.49 -7.75 -12.19
C ARG A 24 -12.29 -6.48 -12.43
N ILE A 25 -13.04 -6.45 -13.53
CA ILE A 25 -13.84 -5.29 -13.93
C ILE A 25 -14.90 -4.98 -12.87
N CYS A 26 -15.59 -5.98 -12.36
CA CYS A 26 -16.62 -5.78 -11.34
C CYS A 26 -16.03 -5.22 -10.04
N HIS A 27 -14.93 -5.79 -9.55
CA HIS A 27 -14.22 -5.27 -8.37
C HIS A 27 -13.68 -3.85 -8.58
N GLU A 28 -13.20 -3.52 -9.77
CA GLU A 28 -12.79 -2.16 -10.12
C GLU A 28 -13.98 -1.19 -10.07
N ILE A 29 -15.11 -1.56 -10.67
CA ILE A 29 -16.33 -0.74 -10.65
C ILE A 29 -16.81 -0.53 -9.21
N LEU A 30 -16.80 -1.57 -8.36
CA LEU A 30 -17.17 -1.42 -6.95
C LEU A 30 -16.32 -0.36 -6.25
N ARG A 31 -14.99 -0.46 -6.35
CA ARG A 31 -14.08 0.52 -5.73
C ARG A 31 -14.24 1.94 -6.27
N GLN A 32 -14.45 2.10 -7.58
CA GLN A 32 -14.52 3.42 -8.20
C GLN A 32 -15.88 4.11 -8.06
N ARG A 33 -16.96 3.35 -7.92
CA ARG A 33 -18.33 3.89 -8.06
C ARG A 33 -19.25 3.62 -6.87
N HIS A 34 -18.97 2.57 -6.10
CA HIS A 34 -19.87 2.05 -5.08
C HIS A 34 -19.19 1.82 -3.73
N ALA A 35 -17.94 2.25 -3.53
CA ALA A 35 -17.13 1.90 -2.36
C ALA A 35 -17.78 2.14 -0.98
N LEU A 36 -18.68 3.13 -0.88
CA LEU A 36 -19.36 3.48 0.36
C LEU A 36 -20.70 2.73 0.57
N GLU A 37 -21.13 1.95 -0.43
CA GLU A 37 -22.32 1.10 -0.30
C GLU A 37 -21.93 -0.16 0.50
N PRO A 38 -22.66 -0.52 1.58
CA PRO A 38 -22.29 -1.62 2.46
C PRO A 38 -22.11 -2.96 1.72
N GLU A 39 -22.94 -3.23 0.73
CA GLU A 39 -22.88 -4.44 -0.08
C GLU A 39 -21.64 -4.47 -0.98
N ALA A 40 -21.25 -3.32 -1.54
CA ALA A 40 -20.02 -3.19 -2.31
C ALA A 40 -18.79 -3.33 -1.43
N LEU A 41 -18.79 -2.73 -0.24
CA LEU A 41 -17.72 -2.88 0.74
C LEU A 41 -17.52 -4.34 1.14
N ALA A 42 -18.62 -5.07 1.40
CA ALA A 42 -18.55 -6.50 1.69
C ALA A 42 -17.87 -7.29 0.55
N ARG A 43 -18.13 -6.93 -0.72
CA ARG A 43 -17.45 -7.55 -1.86
C ARG A 43 -16.00 -7.11 -2.02
N ILE A 44 -15.67 -5.85 -1.74
CA ILE A 44 -14.27 -5.39 -1.74
C ILE A 44 -13.47 -6.17 -0.69
N ILE A 45 -14.01 -6.35 0.51
CA ILE A 45 -13.41 -7.18 1.57
C ILE A 45 -13.27 -8.64 1.11
N ALA A 46 -14.31 -9.23 0.51
CA ALA A 46 -14.22 -10.58 -0.04
C ALA A 46 -13.15 -10.71 -1.13
N GLY A 47 -12.85 -9.64 -1.87
CA GLY A 47 -11.80 -9.60 -2.88
C GLY A 47 -10.38 -9.83 -2.33
N LEU A 48 -10.16 -9.71 -1.02
CA LEU A 48 -8.89 -10.09 -0.38
C LEU A 48 -8.58 -11.59 -0.50
N ASP A 49 -9.61 -12.41 -0.78
CA ASP A 49 -9.53 -13.87 -0.90
C ASP A 49 -9.45 -14.34 -2.35
N ASP A 50 -9.47 -13.43 -3.33
CA ASP A 50 -9.42 -13.80 -4.74
C ASP A 50 -8.03 -14.33 -5.12
N GLU A 51 -8.00 -15.40 -5.91
CA GLU A 51 -6.79 -16.01 -6.47
C GLU A 51 -5.97 -15.02 -7.32
N ASP A 52 -6.65 -14.05 -7.95
CA ASP A 52 -6.03 -13.01 -8.76
C ASP A 52 -5.55 -11.86 -7.89
N TRP A 53 -4.50 -12.15 -7.13
CA TRP A 53 -3.96 -11.24 -6.14
C TRP A 53 -3.53 -9.89 -6.73
N GLY A 54 -3.06 -9.86 -7.98
CA GLY A 54 -2.47 -8.65 -8.59
C GLY A 54 -3.49 -7.59 -8.97
N PHE A 55 -4.69 -8.00 -9.38
CA PHE A 55 -5.72 -7.11 -9.91
C PHE A 55 -7.00 -7.08 -9.07
N ILE A 56 -7.15 -8.00 -8.12
CA ILE A 56 -8.31 -8.04 -7.21
C ILE A 56 -7.88 -7.88 -5.75
N ALA A 57 -7.07 -8.79 -5.20
CA ALA A 57 -6.73 -8.74 -3.77
C ALA A 57 -5.88 -7.50 -3.42
N TYR A 58 -4.83 -7.21 -4.19
CA TYR A 58 -3.95 -6.05 -3.98
C TYR A 58 -4.72 -4.72 -4.05
N PRO A 59 -5.51 -4.43 -5.11
CA PRO A 59 -6.28 -3.19 -5.15
C PRO A 59 -7.37 -3.12 -4.09
N SER A 60 -7.93 -4.26 -3.66
CA SER A 60 -8.90 -4.29 -2.57
C SER A 60 -8.23 -3.95 -1.23
N ALA A 61 -7.08 -4.55 -0.93
CA ALA A 61 -6.31 -4.22 0.27
C ALA A 61 -5.94 -2.73 0.28
N PHE A 62 -5.36 -2.23 -0.81
CA PHE A 62 -4.96 -0.83 -0.95
C PHE A 62 -6.12 0.15 -0.72
N HIS A 63 -7.28 -0.15 -1.30
CA HIS A 63 -8.46 0.70 -1.22
C HIS A 63 -9.02 0.80 0.20
N LEU A 64 -8.99 -0.29 0.98
CA LEU A 64 -9.45 -0.29 2.36
C LEU A 64 -8.67 0.70 3.23
N GLY A 65 -7.35 0.79 3.03
CA GLY A 65 -6.50 1.77 3.72
C GLY A 65 -6.66 3.19 3.18
N GLU A 66 -6.62 3.36 1.85
CA GLU A 66 -6.67 4.69 1.21
C GLU A 66 -7.92 5.48 1.59
N HIS A 67 -9.03 4.78 1.82
CA HIS A 67 -10.30 5.38 2.24
C HIS A 67 -10.57 5.25 3.74
N VAL A 68 -9.61 4.75 4.52
CA VAL A 68 -9.70 4.60 5.99
C VAL A 68 -10.97 3.84 6.39
N LEU A 69 -11.24 2.73 5.70
CA LEU A 69 -12.44 1.92 5.90
C LEU A 69 -12.22 0.95 7.06
N GLU A 70 -12.68 1.34 8.26
CA GLU A 70 -12.51 0.55 9.49
C GLU A 70 -12.98 -0.90 9.39
N ALA A 71 -14.01 -1.18 8.58
CA ALA A 71 -14.47 -2.54 8.31
C ALA A 71 -13.38 -3.44 7.68
N GLY A 72 -12.38 -2.85 7.03
CA GLY A 72 -11.24 -3.55 6.45
C GLY A 72 -10.15 -3.97 7.44
N ARG A 73 -10.17 -3.45 8.68
CA ARG A 73 -9.11 -3.67 9.67
C ARG A 73 -8.87 -5.15 9.98
N GLU A 74 -9.89 -5.85 10.46
CA GLU A 74 -9.79 -7.28 10.78
C GLU A 74 -9.53 -8.16 9.54
N PRO A 75 -10.18 -7.94 8.38
CA PRO A 75 -9.83 -8.64 7.15
C PRO A 75 -8.37 -8.48 6.71
N LEU A 76 -7.79 -7.29 6.84
CA LEU A 76 -6.39 -7.04 6.52
C LEU A 76 -5.43 -7.73 7.50
N ARG A 77 -5.74 -7.74 8.80
CA ARG A 77 -5.01 -8.53 9.80
C ARG A 77 -5.07 -10.02 9.49
N ALA A 78 -6.27 -10.52 9.18
CA ALA A 78 -6.48 -11.90 8.80
C ALA A 78 -5.74 -12.28 7.52
N LEU A 79 -5.63 -11.36 6.55
CA LEU A 79 -4.80 -11.53 5.36
C LEU A 79 -3.33 -11.69 5.74
N LEU A 80 -2.77 -10.79 6.55
CA LEU A 80 -1.36 -10.84 6.98
C LEU A 80 -1.02 -12.06 7.86
N ALA A 81 -2.00 -12.61 8.58
CA ALA A 81 -1.84 -13.83 9.36
C ALA A 81 -1.74 -15.10 8.49
N ARG A 82 -2.06 -15.01 7.19
CA ARG A 82 -1.83 -16.10 6.24
C ARG A 82 -0.33 -16.20 5.98
N GLY A 83 0.17 -17.42 5.82
CA GLY A 83 1.61 -17.69 5.69
C GLY A 83 2.28 -16.93 4.53
N GLU A 84 2.42 -17.60 3.39
CA GLU A 84 3.09 -17.00 2.25
C GLU A 84 2.10 -16.14 1.44
N LEU A 85 2.46 -14.88 1.26
CA LEU A 85 1.72 -13.89 0.47
C LEU A 85 2.67 -13.28 -0.56
N PRO A 86 2.18 -12.95 -1.77
CA PRO A 86 2.92 -12.09 -2.69
C PRO A 86 3.41 -10.82 -1.99
N GLU A 87 4.67 -10.46 -2.18
CA GLU A 87 5.32 -9.35 -1.47
C GLU A 87 4.51 -8.04 -1.56
N ARG A 88 4.02 -7.70 -2.76
CA ARG A 88 3.22 -6.49 -2.98
C ARG A 88 1.86 -6.53 -2.28
N LEU A 89 1.23 -7.70 -2.17
CA LEU A 89 -0.02 -7.85 -1.42
C LEU A 89 0.22 -7.67 0.07
N ARG A 90 1.28 -8.28 0.61
CA ARG A 90 1.73 -8.09 2.00
C ARG A 90 2.00 -6.62 2.30
N ALA A 91 2.79 -5.95 1.46
CA ALA A 91 3.11 -4.55 1.60
C ALA A 91 1.86 -3.64 1.53
N ALA A 92 0.90 -3.94 0.64
CA ALA A 92 -0.35 -3.18 0.55
C ALA A 92 -1.21 -3.34 1.81
N ALA A 93 -1.27 -4.55 2.39
CA ALA A 93 -2.00 -4.78 3.61
C ALA A 93 -1.34 -4.10 4.81
N GLN A 94 -0.02 -4.15 4.93
CA GLN A 94 0.75 -3.42 5.96
C GLN A 94 0.57 -1.89 5.82
N LYS A 95 0.66 -1.37 4.60
CA LYS A 95 0.38 0.04 4.27
C LYS A 95 -1.01 0.45 4.75
N SER A 96 -2.02 -0.36 4.44
CA SER A 96 -3.41 -0.05 4.72
C SER A 96 -3.73 -0.11 6.21
N LEU A 97 -3.15 -1.08 6.94
CA LEU A 97 -3.24 -1.11 8.40
C LEU A 97 -2.51 0.09 9.03
N GLY A 98 -1.38 0.54 8.47
CA GLY A 98 -0.72 1.78 8.89
C GLY A 98 -1.60 3.02 8.72
N GLU A 99 -2.30 3.14 7.59
CA GLU A 99 -3.28 4.22 7.36
C GLU A 99 -4.50 4.15 8.29
N LEU A 100 -4.88 2.95 8.73
CA LEU A 100 -5.86 2.72 9.80
C LEU A 100 -5.29 2.94 11.21
N GLY A 101 -4.07 3.45 11.34
CA GLY A 101 -3.45 3.83 12.60
C GLY A 101 -2.87 2.67 13.40
N GLU A 102 -2.60 1.51 12.79
CA GLU A 102 -2.00 0.37 13.49
C GLU A 102 -0.50 0.57 13.67
N LEU A 103 -0.12 1.05 14.86
CA LEU A 103 1.27 1.33 15.24
C LEU A 103 2.18 0.11 15.07
N GLN A 104 1.67 -1.12 15.28
CA GLN A 104 2.44 -2.35 15.06
C GLN A 104 2.94 -2.53 13.62
N MET A 105 2.44 -1.76 12.65
CA MET A 105 2.93 -1.77 11.27
C MET A 105 4.18 -0.92 11.08
N ALA A 106 4.53 -0.05 12.04
CA ALA A 106 5.68 0.84 11.93
C ALA A 106 6.97 0.08 11.59
N PRO A 107 7.31 -1.07 12.23
CA PRO A 107 8.45 -1.89 11.83
C PRO A 107 8.41 -2.25 10.34
N ALA A 108 7.39 -2.97 9.88
CA ALA A 108 7.33 -3.42 8.50
C ALA A 108 7.42 -2.26 7.48
N LEU A 109 6.73 -1.15 7.76
CA LEU A 109 6.76 0.04 6.92
C LEU A 109 8.16 0.69 6.93
N TRP A 110 8.83 0.74 8.09
CA TRP A 110 10.15 1.37 8.21
C TRP A 110 11.21 0.59 7.43
N TRP A 111 11.21 -0.74 7.53
CA TRP A 111 12.09 -1.58 6.69
C TRP A 111 11.80 -1.38 5.21
N GLY A 112 10.52 -1.28 4.84
CA GLY A 112 10.10 -1.06 3.47
C GLY A 112 10.53 0.30 2.90
N LEU A 113 10.69 1.34 3.73
CA LEU A 113 11.27 2.62 3.29
C LEU A 113 12.68 2.47 2.71
N GLY A 114 13.49 1.54 3.26
CA GLY A 114 14.85 1.25 2.80
C GLY A 114 14.93 0.25 1.64
N SER A 115 13.82 -0.35 1.22
CA SER A 115 13.77 -1.45 0.25
C SER A 115 14.37 -1.07 -1.11
N ASP A 116 14.94 -2.04 -1.83
CA ASP A 116 15.36 -1.84 -3.22
C ASP A 116 14.20 -1.98 -4.22
N ASP A 117 13.08 -2.57 -3.84
CA ASP A 117 11.85 -2.58 -4.65
C ASP A 117 11.11 -1.24 -4.51
N ALA A 118 10.91 -0.56 -5.64
CA ALA A 118 10.29 0.76 -5.67
C ALA A 118 8.81 0.76 -5.25
N TYR A 119 8.07 -0.31 -5.52
CA TYR A 119 6.67 -0.43 -5.08
C TYR A 119 6.60 -0.62 -3.57
N THR A 120 7.44 -1.49 -3.00
CA THR A 120 7.53 -1.68 -1.55
C THR A 120 7.89 -0.37 -0.86
N ARG A 121 8.87 0.39 -1.39
CA ARG A 121 9.18 1.75 -0.88
C ARG A 121 8.00 2.71 -0.98
N TYR A 122 7.32 2.75 -2.12
CA TYR A 122 6.18 3.63 -2.33
C TYR A 122 5.05 3.34 -1.34
N LEU A 123 4.65 2.07 -1.19
CA LEU A 123 3.62 1.64 -0.24
C LEU A 123 4.04 1.96 1.21
N SER A 124 5.31 1.77 1.53
CA SER A 124 5.83 2.08 2.86
C SER A 124 5.80 3.57 3.17
N ASN A 125 6.11 4.42 2.19
CA ASN A 125 5.98 5.87 2.33
C ASN A 125 4.52 6.29 2.56
N LEU A 126 3.57 5.73 1.81
CA LEU A 126 2.13 5.99 2.03
C LEU A 126 1.68 5.52 3.42
N GLY A 127 2.07 4.32 3.83
CA GLY A 127 1.71 3.77 5.14
C GLY A 127 2.29 4.60 6.28
N MET A 128 3.55 5.01 6.18
CA MET A 128 4.18 5.91 7.15
C MET A 128 3.51 7.27 7.18
N ARG A 129 3.10 7.80 6.03
CA ARG A 129 2.32 9.04 5.98
C ARG A 129 0.98 8.91 6.67
N GLY A 130 0.25 7.83 6.41
CA GLY A 130 -1.02 7.55 7.09
C GLY A 130 -0.83 7.45 8.61
N LEU A 131 0.22 6.75 9.04
CA LEU A 131 0.48 6.48 10.45
C LEU A 131 1.02 7.70 11.22
N THR A 132 1.85 8.52 10.57
CA THR A 132 2.65 9.57 11.25
C THR A 132 2.28 10.99 10.82
N GLY A 133 1.58 11.13 9.69
CA GLY A 133 1.29 12.38 9.02
C GLY A 133 2.38 12.86 8.06
N ARG A 134 3.53 12.18 7.99
CA ARG A 134 4.67 12.55 7.12
C ARG A 134 5.24 11.37 6.34
N ASP A 135 5.80 11.66 5.17
CA ASP A 135 6.57 10.68 4.36
C ASP A 135 8.03 11.12 4.19
N LEU A 136 8.87 10.27 3.59
CA LEU A 136 10.30 10.58 3.41
C LEU A 136 10.57 11.80 2.54
N MET A 137 9.63 12.21 1.68
CA MET A 137 9.86 13.35 0.78
C MET A 137 9.99 14.66 1.56
N GLU A 138 9.47 14.70 2.78
CA GLU A 138 9.65 15.80 3.72
C GLU A 138 11.04 15.81 4.41
N PHE A 139 11.89 14.82 4.12
CA PHE A 139 13.21 14.62 4.74
C PHE A 139 14.33 14.56 3.70
N ASP A 140 14.26 15.42 2.68
CA ASP A 140 15.22 15.55 1.57
C ASP A 140 15.34 14.29 0.68
N TYR A 141 14.25 13.53 0.52
CA TYR A 141 14.18 12.42 -0.42
C TYR A 141 13.33 12.79 -1.64
N THR A 142 13.92 12.72 -2.84
CA THR A 142 13.24 13.27 -4.03
C THR A 142 12.11 12.38 -4.56
N SER A 143 12.26 11.05 -4.51
CA SER A 143 11.24 10.15 -5.06
C SER A 143 11.38 8.70 -4.60
N PRO A 144 10.29 8.05 -4.13
CA PRO A 144 10.30 6.61 -3.84
C PRO A 144 10.50 5.74 -5.09
N TRP A 145 10.31 6.30 -6.28
CA TRP A 145 10.47 5.63 -7.57
C TRP A 145 11.89 5.64 -8.11
N GLU A 146 12.89 6.01 -7.30
CA GLU A 146 14.28 5.98 -7.75
C GLU A 146 14.67 4.60 -8.31
N GLY A 147 15.29 4.59 -9.48
CA GLY A 147 15.69 3.36 -10.17
C GLY A 147 14.54 2.49 -10.72
N ALA A 148 13.27 2.90 -10.58
CA ALA A 148 12.13 2.23 -11.20
C ALA A 148 12.04 2.56 -12.69
N PHE A 149 11.62 1.58 -13.50
CA PHE A 149 11.24 1.84 -14.88
C PHE A 149 9.86 2.51 -14.90
N VAL A 150 9.81 3.82 -15.10
CA VAL A 150 8.55 4.55 -15.31
C VAL A 150 8.29 4.62 -16.82
N SER A 151 7.27 3.91 -17.32
CA SER A 151 6.88 4.03 -18.73
C SER A 151 6.21 5.38 -18.96
N GLY A 152 6.86 6.27 -19.71
CA GLY A 152 6.33 7.57 -20.11
C GLY A 152 7.18 8.22 -21.21
N PRO A 153 6.62 9.12 -22.03
CA PRO A 153 7.33 9.70 -23.19
C PRO A 153 8.49 10.62 -22.83
N ASN A 154 8.61 11.03 -21.55
CA ASN A 154 9.60 12.01 -21.08
C ASN A 154 10.34 11.56 -19.80
N VAL A 155 10.64 10.27 -19.66
CA VAL A 155 11.48 9.80 -18.55
C VAL A 155 12.78 9.25 -19.11
N VAL A 156 13.85 10.02 -18.88
CA VAL A 156 15.22 9.56 -19.06
C VAL A 156 15.38 8.28 -18.26
N THR A 157 15.68 7.20 -18.96
CA THR A 157 16.14 5.96 -18.35
C THR A 157 17.40 6.28 -17.54
N MET A 158 17.29 6.45 -16.22
CA MET A 158 18.43 6.20 -15.36
C MET A 158 18.62 4.69 -15.27
N GLN A 159 19.13 4.08 -16.35
CA GLN A 159 20.17 3.07 -16.20
C GLN A 159 21.40 3.80 -15.64
N GLY A 160 21.28 4.30 -14.41
CA GLY A 160 22.34 5.08 -13.79
C GLY A 160 23.56 4.20 -13.61
N LEU A 161 24.74 4.78 -13.78
CA LEU A 161 26.01 4.12 -13.47
C LEU A 161 25.92 3.55 -12.04
N PRO A 162 26.62 2.44 -11.71
CA PRO A 162 26.59 1.86 -10.37
C PRO A 162 26.82 2.88 -9.24
N VAL A 163 27.65 3.89 -9.50
CA VAL A 163 27.91 5.01 -8.57
C VAL A 163 26.68 5.88 -8.32
N GLU A 164 25.85 6.14 -9.32
CA GLU A 164 24.61 6.94 -9.18
C GLU A 164 23.57 6.17 -8.39
N LYS A 165 23.44 4.85 -8.63
CA LYS A 165 22.58 3.98 -7.81
C LYS A 165 23.04 3.92 -6.36
N ALA A 166 24.35 3.86 -6.12
CA ALA A 166 24.89 3.89 -4.77
C ALA A 166 24.59 5.23 -4.07
N ARG A 167 24.75 6.36 -4.77
CA ARG A 167 24.41 7.70 -4.24
C ARG A 167 22.93 7.81 -3.90
N ALA A 168 22.05 7.37 -4.78
CA ALA A 168 20.61 7.37 -4.55
C ALA A 168 20.24 6.57 -3.28
N ARG A 169 20.86 5.41 -3.07
CA ARG A 169 20.68 4.64 -1.82
C ARG A 169 21.19 5.39 -0.58
N VAL A 170 22.33 6.08 -0.68
CA VAL A 170 22.86 6.89 0.42
C VAL A 170 21.89 8.03 0.76
N GLU A 171 21.36 8.72 -0.25
CA GLU A 171 20.35 9.78 -0.07
C GLU A 171 19.10 9.23 0.62
N ARG A 172 18.58 8.09 0.15
CA ARG A 172 17.43 7.41 0.77
C ARG A 172 17.68 7.07 2.24
N TRP A 173 18.80 6.42 2.55
CA TRP A 173 19.10 6.03 3.94
C TRP A 173 19.36 7.24 4.84
N SER A 174 19.91 8.33 4.29
CA SER A 174 20.04 9.58 5.03
C SER A 174 18.67 10.20 5.36
N ALA A 175 17.69 10.09 4.45
CA ALA A 175 16.32 10.52 4.71
C ALA A 175 15.62 9.61 5.73
N VAL A 176 15.83 8.29 5.65
CA VAL A 176 15.33 7.33 6.65
C VAL A 176 15.88 7.65 8.04
N GLU A 177 17.18 7.96 8.16
CA GLU A 177 17.78 8.40 9.43
C GLU A 177 17.09 9.66 9.97
N ARG A 178 16.98 10.72 9.17
CA ARG A 178 16.31 11.96 9.58
C ARG A 178 14.85 11.75 9.99
N PHE A 179 14.11 10.95 9.21
CA PHE A 179 12.74 10.57 9.55
C PHE A 179 12.67 9.82 10.88
N THR A 180 13.59 8.89 11.12
CA THR A 180 13.66 8.10 12.35
C THR A 180 13.97 8.96 13.57
N LEU A 181 14.90 9.91 13.44
CA LEU A 181 15.20 10.88 14.50
C LEU A 181 13.98 11.75 14.81
N TRP A 182 13.27 12.21 13.77
CA TRP A 182 12.02 12.95 13.94
C TRP A 182 10.93 12.10 14.62
N LEU A 183 10.82 10.80 14.31
CA LEU A 183 9.89 9.91 15.01
C LEU A 183 10.19 9.84 16.51
N ALA A 184 11.47 9.74 16.88
CA ALA A 184 11.87 9.71 18.29
C ALA A 184 11.46 10.99 19.05
N GLU A 185 11.52 12.14 18.39
CA GLU A 185 11.19 13.44 18.97
C GLU A 185 9.67 13.71 18.98
N GLU A 186 8.99 13.50 17.85
CA GLU A 186 7.62 14.02 17.61
C GLU A 186 6.55 12.92 17.61
N ARG A 187 6.95 11.64 17.46
CA ARG A 187 6.06 10.47 17.42
C ARG A 187 6.61 9.32 18.29
N PRO A 188 6.90 9.55 19.58
CA PRO A 188 7.60 8.59 20.42
C PRO A 188 6.90 7.22 20.54
N GLN A 189 5.58 7.18 20.43
CA GLN A 189 4.81 5.92 20.39
C GLN A 189 5.07 5.08 19.15
N VAL A 190 5.26 5.71 17.98
CA VAL A 190 5.63 5.01 16.74
C VAL A 190 7.08 4.55 16.84
N PHE A 191 7.95 5.41 17.36
CA PHE A 191 9.36 5.09 17.57
C PHE A 191 9.55 3.92 18.54
N ALA A 192 8.78 3.85 19.63
CA ALA A 192 8.84 2.74 20.58
C ALA A 192 8.50 1.38 19.94
N GLU A 193 7.53 1.33 19.01
CA GLU A 193 7.24 0.11 18.23
C GLU A 193 8.43 -0.30 17.35
N LEU A 194 9.16 0.67 16.79
CA LEU A 194 10.38 0.40 16.03
C LEU A 194 11.48 -0.18 16.92
N GLU A 195 11.73 0.46 18.08
CA GLU A 195 12.75 0.00 19.03
C GLU A 195 12.47 -1.41 19.55
N GLY A 196 11.21 -1.70 19.89
CA GLY A 196 10.82 -3.01 20.41
C GLY A 196 10.85 -4.15 19.39
N ALA A 197 10.88 -3.85 18.09
CA ALA A 197 10.94 -4.84 17.02
C ALA A 197 12.35 -5.05 16.44
N LEU A 198 13.26 -4.11 16.67
CA LEU A 198 14.62 -4.11 16.11
C LEU A 198 15.68 -4.73 17.05
N TRP A 199 15.30 -5.11 18.28
CA TRP A 199 16.18 -5.66 19.32
C TRP A 199 15.48 -6.77 20.12
#